data_AF-A0A955R022-F1
#
_entry.id   AF-A0A955R022-F1
#
_cell.length_a   1.000
_cell.length_b   1.000
_cell.length_c   1.000
_cell.angle_alpha   90.00
_cell.angle_beta   90.00
_cell.angle_gamma   90.00
#
_symmetry.space_group_name_H-M   'P 1'
#
loop_
_entity.id
_entity.type
_entity.pdbx_description
1 polymer ?
#
loop_
_entity_poly.entity_id
_entity_poly.type
_entity_poly.pdbx_seq_one_letter_code
_entity_poly.pdbx_strand_id
1 'polypeptide(L)'
;MEITASEAVKKEAYDSLRSIRKIQQKARKELGFLRNATIAHRDSDSPAQYRAIRDLDTNHIFGLASEFYAEAERFIRWMPKLIKETNTMSGLLGQLVAGREINKRGQ
;
A
#
# COMPACT_ATOMS: atom_id res chain seq x y z
N MET A 1 13.47 -8.40 6.13
CA MET A 1 12.56 -9.55 6.34
C MET A 1 12.52 -10.29 5.02
N GLU A 2 13.35 -11.32 4.84
CA GLU A 2 13.30 -12.15 3.63
C GLU A 2 12.04 -13.00 3.68
N ILE A 3 11.10 -12.73 2.77
CA ILE A 3 9.91 -13.54 2.62
C ILE A 3 10.34 -14.86 1.98
N THR A 4 10.22 -15.98 2.68
CA THR A 4 10.55 -17.30 2.14
C THR A 4 9.32 -17.88 1.45
N ALA A 5 9.03 -17.35 0.27
CA ALA A 5 7.92 -17.76 -0.61
C ALA A 5 8.46 -17.99 -2.04
N SER A 6 7.70 -18.69 -2.87
CA SER A 6 8.03 -18.86 -4.29
C SER A 6 8.21 -17.51 -4.99
N GLU A 7 9.14 -17.42 -5.94
CA GLU A 7 9.43 -16.17 -6.66
C GLU A 7 8.20 -15.62 -7.40
N ALA A 8 7.29 -16.50 -7.83
CA ALA A 8 6.01 -16.10 -8.42
C ALA A 8 5.12 -15.35 -7.41
N VAL A 9 4.96 -15.89 -6.19
CA VAL A 9 4.14 -15.28 -5.14
C VAL A 9 4.76 -13.98 -4.63
N LYS A 10 6.08 -13.92 -4.49
CA LYS A 10 6.80 -12.68 -4.18
C LYS A 10 6.56 -11.62 -5.24
N LYS A 11 6.77 -11.96 -6.51
CA LYS A 11 6.61 -11.02 -7.63
C LYS A 11 5.20 -10.44 -7.66
N GLU A 12 4.18 -11.28 -7.52
CA GLU A 12 2.80 -10.83 -7.58
C GLU A 12 2.40 -9.97 -6.36
N ALA A 13 2.94 -10.27 -5.17
CA ALA A 13 2.78 -9.42 -4.00
C ALA A 13 3.47 -8.07 -4.17
N TYR A 14 4.69 -8.04 -4.72
CA TYR A 14 5.41 -6.80 -5.02
C TYR A 14 4.70 -5.96 -6.08
N ASP A 15 4.17 -6.57 -7.14
CA ASP A 15 3.44 -5.87 -8.19
C ASP A 15 2.13 -5.27 -7.65
N SER A 16 1.42 -5.99 -6.77
CA SER A 16 0.22 -5.49 -6.10
C SER A 16 0.57 -4.31 -5.18
N LEU A 17 1.62 -4.41 -4.36
CA LEU A 17 2.09 -3.31 -3.51
C LEU A 17 2.52 -2.08 -4.32
N ARG A 18 3.19 -2.30 -5.45
CA ARG A 18 3.62 -1.22 -6.35
C ARG A 18 2.42 -0.49 -6.94
N SER A 19 1.37 -1.24 -7.31
CA SER A 19 0.14 -0.68 -7.87
C SER A 19 -0.64 0.13 -6.83
N ILE A 20 -0.79 -0.39 -5.62
CA ILE A 20 -1.35 0.35 -4.47
C ILE A 20 -0.58 1.65 -4.23
N ARG A 21 0.76 1.59 -4.21
CA ARG A 21 1.60 2.77 -3.97
C ARG A 21 1.45 3.84 -5.05
N LYS A 22 1.29 3.43 -6.33
CA LYS A 22 1.02 4.36 -7.43
C LYS A 22 -0.31 5.09 -7.23
N ILE A 23 -1.37 4.36 -6.87
CA ILE A 23 -2.69 4.96 -6.63
C ILE A 23 -2.66 5.89 -5.42
N GLN A 24 -1.98 5.50 -4.34
CA GLN A 24 -1.78 6.39 -3.19
C GLN A 24 -1.04 7.67 -3.56
N GLN A 25 -0.01 7.59 -4.41
CA GLN A 25 0.72 8.77 -4.88
C GLN A 25 -0.16 9.65 -5.77
N LYS A 26 -0.95 9.05 -6.67
CA LYS A 26 -1.95 9.73 -7.51
C LYS A 26 -2.95 10.49 -6.64
N ALA A 27 -3.58 9.81 -5.68
CA ALA A 27 -4.53 10.40 -4.75
C ALA A 27 -3.90 11.53 -3.90
N ARG A 28 -2.67 11.37 -3.42
CA ARG A 28 -1.97 12.45 -2.69
C ARG A 28 -1.73 13.69 -3.54
N LYS A 29 -1.39 13.51 -4.81
CA LYS A 29 -1.17 14.62 -5.74
C LYS A 29 -2.48 15.33 -6.06
N GLU A 30 -3.54 14.57 -6.36
CA GLU A 30 -4.81 15.10 -6.82
C GLU A 30 -5.67 15.66 -5.69
N LEU A 31 -5.68 15.01 -4.52
CA LEU A 31 -6.51 15.38 -3.37
C LEU A 31 -5.74 16.14 -2.29
N GLY A 32 -4.46 16.45 -2.52
CA GLY A 32 -3.60 17.11 -1.52
C GLY A 32 -4.12 18.49 -1.12
N PHE A 33 -4.57 19.28 -2.11
CA PHE A 33 -5.20 20.58 -1.87
C PHE A 33 -6.49 20.43 -1.09
N LEU A 34 -7.40 19.57 -1.57
CA LEU A 34 -8.70 19.33 -0.93
C LEU A 34 -8.55 18.87 0.52
N ARG A 35 -7.62 17.95 0.81
CA ARG A 35 -7.31 17.49 2.16
C ARG A 35 -6.94 18.66 3.06
N ASN A 36 -6.10 19.57 2.59
CA ASN A 36 -5.67 20.73 3.37
C ASN A 36 -6.80 21.74 3.53
N ALA A 37 -7.59 21.96 2.48
CA ALA A 37 -8.71 22.91 2.47
C ALA A 37 -9.90 22.45 3.32
N THR A 38 -10.09 21.15 3.51
CA THR A 38 -11.20 20.59 4.33
C THR A 38 -10.84 20.58 5.82
N ILE A 39 -9.56 20.72 6.18
CA ILE A 39 -9.13 20.87 7.57
C ILE A 39 -9.34 22.34 7.96
N ALA A 40 -10.54 22.65 8.46
CA ALA A 40 -11.08 23.97 8.73
C ALA A 40 -10.27 24.92 9.64
N HIS A 41 -9.09 24.51 10.11
CA HIS A 41 -8.24 25.26 11.05
C HIS A 41 -6.83 25.55 10.52
N ARG A 42 -6.53 25.27 9.25
CA ARG A 42 -5.14 25.34 8.75
C ARG A 42 -4.82 26.53 7.85
N ASP A 43 -5.80 27.16 7.21
CA ASP A 43 -5.59 28.27 6.28
C ASP A 43 -6.54 29.46 6.57
N SER A 44 -6.04 30.68 6.36
CA SER A 44 -6.77 31.94 6.63
C SER A 44 -7.82 32.29 5.58
N ASP A 45 -7.83 31.63 4.41
CA ASP A 45 -8.78 31.87 3.32
C ASP A 45 -9.99 30.91 3.39
N SER A 46 -10.90 31.23 4.32
CA SER A 46 -12.16 30.52 4.55
C SER A 46 -13.06 30.42 3.29
N PRO A 47 -13.22 31.47 2.47
CA PRO A 47 -14.03 31.41 1.24
C PRO A 47 -13.50 30.42 0.21
N ALA A 48 -12.18 30.34 0.00
CA ALA A 48 -11.58 29.38 -0.93
C ALA A 48 -11.79 27.93 -0.47
N GLN A 49 -11.66 27.66 0.83
CA GLN A 49 -11.94 26.34 1.42
C GLN A 49 -13.39 25.93 1.22
N TYR A 50 -14.33 26.83 1.50
CA TYR A 50 -15.75 26.57 1.34
C TYR A 50 -16.11 26.20 -0.11
N ARG A 51 -15.57 26.94 -1.09
CA ARG A 51 -15.76 26.63 -2.51
C ARG A 51 -15.17 25.27 -2.89
N ALA A 52 -13.98 24.95 -2.39
CA ALA A 52 -13.34 23.66 -2.65
C ALA A 52 -14.14 22.47 -2.09
N ILE A 53 -14.81 22.63 -0.94
CA ILE A 53 -15.71 21.61 -0.37
C ILE A 53 -17.03 21.54 -1.14
N ARG A 54 -17.61 22.68 -1.52
CA ARG A 54 -18.87 22.73 -2.26
C ARG A 54 -18.76 22.12 -3.65
N ASP A 55 -17.66 22.43 -4.35
CA ASP A 55 -17.42 22.04 -5.74
C ASP A 55 -16.63 20.73 -5.84
N LEU A 56 -16.73 19.89 -4.80
CA LEU A 56 -16.08 18.60 -4.70
C LEU A 56 -16.53 17.67 -5.83
N ASP A 57 -15.57 17.21 -6.65
CA ASP A 57 -15.84 16.15 -7.62
C ASP A 57 -15.90 14.78 -6.91
N THR A 58 -17.09 14.46 -6.40
CA THR A 58 -17.35 13.19 -5.70
C THR A 58 -17.14 11.99 -6.61
N ASN A 59 -17.51 12.08 -7.89
CA ASN A 59 -17.37 10.97 -8.84
C ASN A 59 -15.90 10.62 -9.05
N HIS A 60 -15.04 11.64 -9.22
CA HIS A 60 -13.60 11.44 -9.33
C HIS A 60 -13.00 10.81 -8.07
N ILE A 61 -13.39 11.30 -6.90
CA ILE A 61 -12.93 10.76 -5.61
C ILE A 61 -13.36 9.30 -5.42
N PHE A 62 -14.61 8.97 -5.73
CA PHE A 62 -15.10 7.60 -5.68
C PHE A 62 -14.40 6.71 -6.70
N GLY A 63 -14.08 7.22 -7.89
CA GLY A 63 -13.27 6.52 -8.88
C GLY A 63 -11.88 6.15 -8.34
N LEU A 64 -11.16 7.12 -7.77
CA LEU A 64 -9.86 6.89 -7.12
C LEU A 64 -9.95 5.90 -5.95
N ALA A 65 -11.00 6.00 -5.13
CA ALA A 65 -11.22 5.07 -4.03
C ALA A 65 -11.49 3.65 -4.55
N SER A 66 -12.30 3.51 -5.60
CA SER A 66 -12.58 2.23 -6.26
C SER A 66 -11.31 1.61 -6.84
N GLU A 67 -10.48 2.38 -7.54
CA GLU A 67 -9.18 1.93 -8.05
C GLU A 67 -8.30 1.40 -6.89
N PHE A 68 -8.22 2.17 -5.79
CA PHE A 68 -7.44 1.78 -4.62
C PHE A 68 -7.94 0.46 -4.00
N TYR A 69 -9.24 0.35 -3.77
CA TYR A 69 -9.82 -0.83 -3.14
C TYR A 69 -9.74 -2.07 -4.03
N ALA A 70 -9.83 -1.94 -5.35
CA ALA A 70 -9.60 -3.06 -6.27
C ALA A 70 -8.18 -3.63 -6.15
N GLU A 71 -7.17 -2.76 -6.12
CA GLU A 71 -5.77 -3.19 -5.92
C GLU A 71 -5.51 -3.70 -4.49
N ALA A 72 -6.14 -3.10 -3.48
CA ALA A 72 -6.05 -3.56 -2.09
C ALA A 72 -6.66 -4.96 -1.93
N GLU A 73 -7.82 -5.22 -2.54
CA GLU A 73 -8.46 -6.53 -2.55
C GLU A 73 -7.56 -7.57 -3.23
N ARG A 74 -6.89 -7.21 -4.33
CA ARG A 74 -5.89 -8.06 -4.97
C ARG A 74 -4.76 -8.41 -4.00
N PHE A 75 -4.18 -7.42 -3.31
CA PHE A 75 -3.14 -7.65 -2.32
C PHE A 75 -3.60 -8.54 -1.15
N ILE A 76 -4.78 -8.28 -0.58
CA ILE A 76 -5.33 -9.05 0.54
C ILE A 76 -5.52 -10.52 0.16
N ARG A 77 -5.93 -10.82 -1.09
CA ARG A 77 -6.04 -12.20 -1.59
C ARG A 77 -4.70 -12.95 -1.64
N TRP A 78 -3.57 -12.26 -1.72
CA TRP A 78 -2.23 -12.86 -1.71
C TRP A 78 -1.71 -13.13 -0.29
N MET A 79 -2.19 -12.40 0.71
CA MET A 79 -1.72 -12.53 2.10
C MET A 79 -1.84 -13.96 2.65
N PRO A 80 -2.96 -14.69 2.49
CA PRO A 80 -3.05 -16.07 2.95
C PRO A 80 -2.06 -17.01 2.26
N LYS A 81 -1.78 -16.80 0.96
CA LYS A 81 -0.83 -17.62 0.20
C LYS A 81 0.60 -17.39 0.69
N LEU A 82 0.97 -16.13 0.93
CA LEU A 82 2.24 -15.76 1.55
C LEU A 82 2.40 -16.40 2.93
N ILE A 83 1.39 -16.25 3.81
CA ILE A 83 1.41 -16.82 5.16
C ILE A 83 1.54 -18.35 5.12
N LYS A 84 0.81 -19.00 4.21
CA LYS A 84 0.86 -20.46 4.04
C LYS A 84 2.25 -20.91 3.61
N GLU A 85 2.88 -20.23 2.65
CA GLU A 85 4.23 -20.58 2.19
C GLU A 85 5.30 -20.33 3.25
N THR A 86 5.19 -19.23 4.01
CA THR A 86 6.13 -18.97 5.12
C THR A 86 6.00 -19.96 6.28
N ASN A 87 4.81 -20.55 6.47
CA ASN A 87 4.55 -21.59 7.48
C ASN A 87 4.84 -23.01 6.98
N THR A 88 5.32 -23.18 5.75
CA THR A 88 5.79 -24.50 5.30
C THR A 88 7.15 -24.84 5.89
N MET A 89 7.42 -26.13 6.09
CA MET A 89 8.69 -26.65 6.61
C MET A 89 9.90 -26.19 5.78
N SER A 90 9.72 -26.01 4.47
CA SER A 90 10.74 -25.42 3.56
C SER A 90 10.95 -23.92 3.80
N GLY A 91 9.88 -23.16 4.08
CA GLY A 91 9.97 -21.75 4.47
C GLY A 91 10.70 -21.57 5.82
N LEU A 92 10.38 -22.42 6.79
CA LEU A 92 11.04 -22.43 8.10
C LEU A 92 12.53 -22.81 8.00
N LEU A 93 12.87 -23.82 7.19
CA LEU A 93 14.26 -24.22 6.94
C LEU A 93 15.05 -23.12 6.22
N GLY A 94 14.44 -22.43 5.25
CA GLY A 94 15.07 -21.27 4.59
C GLY A 94 15.33 -20.11 5.54
N GLN A 95 14.40 -19.81 6.46
CA GLN A 95 14.62 -18.81 7.52
C GLN A 95 15.76 -19.20 8.47
N LEU A 96 15.87 -20.48 8.81
CA LEU A 96 16.92 -21.02 9.69
C LEU A 96 18.32 -20.95 9.04
N VAL A 97 18.42 -21.21 7.73
CA VAL A 97 19.67 -21.09 6.96
C VAL A 97 20.05 -19.62 6.76
N ALA A 98 19.11 -18.76 6.37
CA ALA A 98 19.35 -17.32 6.20
C ALA A 98 19.75 -16.66 7.53
N GLY A 99 19.11 -17.04 8.65
CA GLY A 99 19.49 -16.58 9.99
C GLY A 99 20.90 -17.01 10.42
N ARG A 100 21.39 -18.17 9.96
CA ARG A 100 22.78 -18.61 10.20
C ARG A 100 23.82 -17.83 9.41
N GLU A 101 23.52 -17.43 8.17
CA GLU A 101 24.47 -16.66 7.36
C GLU A 101 24.65 -15.22 7.86
N ILE A 102 23.56 -14.60 8.35
CA ILE A 102 23.62 -13.26 8.96
C ILE A 102 24.50 -13.28 10.23
N ASN A 103 24.41 -14.34 11.04
CA ASN A 103 25.20 -14.47 12.26
C ASN A 103 26.69 -14.75 11.98
N LYS A 104 27.04 -15.33 10.82
CA LYS A 104 28.43 -15.56 10.40
C LYS A 104 29.12 -14.31 9.80
N ARG A 105 28.36 -13.33 9.29
CA ARG A 105 28.91 -12.08 8.74
C ARG A 105 29.08 -10.98 9.80
N GLY A 106 28.60 -11.21 11.03
CA GLY A 106 28.76 -10.33 12.18
C GLY A 106 29.86 -10.75 13.15
N GLN A 107 30.70 -11.73 12.78
CA GLN A 107 31.93 -12.11 13.50
C GLN A 107 33.15 -11.70 12.69
#